data_AF-A0A3D0IG44-F1
#
_entry.id   AF-A0A3D0IG44-F1
#
_cell.length_a   1.000
_cell.length_b   1.000
_cell.length_c   1.000
_cell.angle_alpha   90.00
_cell.angle_beta   90.00
_cell.angle_gamma   90.00
#
_symmetry.space_group_name_H-M   'P 1'
#
loop_
_entity.id
_entity.type
_entity.pdbx_description
1 polymer ?
#
loop_
_entity_poly.entity_id
_entity_poly.type
_entity_poly.pdbx_seq_one_letter_code
_entity_poly.pdbx_strand_id
1 'polypeptide(L)'
;MEMLEDGDAMVSASFVYSFESISEHWGKHPDWVQHPTVGNYRGLKRIRFYYASNETLAFAVPSFKKIMQEQNVDASFYLRDHMFHAFPVYPVCRESREAYRDILAYLRR
;
A
#
# COMPACT_ATOMS: atom_id res chain seq x y z
N MET A 1 -8.54 10.97 -10.81
CA MET A 1 -7.95 9.71 -11.30
C MET A 1 -7.05 9.98 -12.50
N GLU A 2 -7.47 10.84 -13.45
CA GLU A 2 -6.57 11.35 -14.51
C GLU A 2 -5.26 11.95 -13.98
N MET A 3 -5.27 12.69 -12.87
CA MET A 3 -4.03 13.23 -12.27
C MET A 3 -3.05 12.19 -11.68
N LEU A 4 -3.42 10.90 -11.60
CA LEU A 4 -2.53 9.82 -11.14
C LEU A 4 -1.86 9.07 -12.29
N GLU A 5 -2.43 9.12 -13.50
CA GLU A 5 -1.84 8.51 -14.70
C GLU A 5 -0.47 9.13 -15.04
N ASP A 6 -0.32 10.44 -14.82
CA ASP A 6 0.94 11.16 -15.05
C ASP A 6 1.93 11.06 -13.86
N GLY A 7 1.48 10.57 -12.70
CA GLY A 7 2.23 10.62 -11.43
C GLY A 7 2.92 9.30 -11.03
N ASP A 8 2.36 8.15 -11.41
CA ASP A 8 2.87 6.83 -11.09
C ASP A 8 3.39 6.11 -12.35
N ALA A 9 4.71 6.22 -12.58
CA ALA A 9 5.36 5.65 -13.75
C ALA A 9 5.36 4.10 -13.78
N MET A 10 5.02 3.42 -12.67
CA MET A 10 5.16 1.97 -12.54
C MET A 10 3.83 1.22 -12.49
N VAL A 11 2.76 1.84 -11.96
CA VAL A 11 1.42 1.25 -11.91
C VAL A 11 0.40 2.31 -12.29
N SER A 12 -0.09 2.27 -13.53
CA SER A 12 -1.15 3.21 -13.95
C SER A 12 -2.45 2.97 -13.18
N ALA A 13 -3.26 4.01 -13.03
CA ALA A 13 -4.59 3.85 -12.45
C ALA A 13 -5.46 2.90 -13.30
N SER A 14 -5.28 2.92 -14.62
CA SER A 14 -5.88 1.97 -15.56
C SER A 14 -5.53 0.50 -15.28
N PHE A 15 -4.32 0.20 -14.80
CA PHE A 15 -3.92 -1.17 -14.44
C PHE A 15 -4.77 -1.76 -13.32
N VAL A 16 -5.20 -0.93 -12.34
CA VAL A 16 -6.05 -1.38 -11.22
C VAL A 16 -7.37 -1.96 -11.73
N TYR A 17 -7.94 -1.41 -12.82
CA TYR A 17 -9.16 -1.93 -13.43
C TYR A 17 -8.93 -3.22 -14.21
N SER A 18 -7.72 -3.44 -14.74
CA SER A 18 -7.36 -4.68 -15.42
C SER A 18 -7.02 -5.81 -14.45
N PHE A 19 -6.81 -5.51 -13.17
CA PHE A 19 -6.38 -6.50 -12.18
C PHE A 19 -7.39 -7.63 -12.00
N GLU A 20 -8.69 -7.32 -12.03
CA GLU A 20 -9.77 -8.32 -11.95
C GLU A 20 -9.62 -9.36 -13.07
N SER A 21 -9.54 -8.91 -14.32
CA SER A 21 -9.34 -9.79 -15.48
C SER A 21 -8.02 -10.58 -15.42
N ILE A 22 -6.91 -9.98 -14.97
CA ILE A 22 -5.63 -10.69 -14.83
C ILE A 22 -5.75 -11.82 -13.81
N SER A 23 -6.43 -11.56 -12.70
CA SER A 23 -6.54 -12.49 -11.57
C SER A 23 -7.50 -13.66 -11.83
N GLU A 24 -8.37 -13.58 -12.84
CA GLU A 24 -9.22 -14.71 -13.28
C GLU A 24 -8.38 -15.95 -13.64
N HIS A 25 -7.17 -15.72 -14.19
CA HIS A 25 -6.25 -16.78 -14.56
C HIS A 25 -5.53 -17.44 -13.36
N TRP A 26 -5.69 -16.91 -12.14
CA TRP A 26 -5.01 -17.42 -10.93
C TRP A 26 -5.77 -18.59 -10.27
N GLY A 27 -6.92 -18.98 -10.84
CA GLY A 27 -7.80 -19.99 -10.26
C GLY A 27 -8.57 -19.45 -9.04
N LYS A 28 -9.20 -20.33 -8.27
CA LYS A 28 -10.00 -19.93 -7.09
C LYS A 28 -9.07 -19.40 -5.99
N HIS A 29 -9.25 -18.14 -5.63
CA HIS A 29 -8.52 -17.47 -4.55
C HIS A 29 -9.48 -16.70 -3.63
N PRO A 30 -9.07 -16.36 -2.41
CA PRO A 30 -9.88 -15.54 -1.51
C PRO A 30 -10.04 -14.10 -2.02
N ASP A 31 -11.19 -13.49 -1.76
CA ASP A 31 -11.50 -12.11 -2.19
C ASP A 31 -10.46 -11.07 -1.72
N TRP A 32 -9.81 -11.30 -0.57
CA TRP A 32 -8.79 -10.38 -0.04
C TRP A 32 -7.52 -10.30 -0.92
N VAL A 33 -7.32 -11.25 -1.84
CA VAL A 33 -6.21 -11.21 -2.82
C VAL A 33 -6.45 -10.11 -3.86
N GLN A 34 -7.69 -9.93 -4.32
CA GLN A 34 -8.08 -8.85 -5.24
C GLN A 34 -8.40 -7.55 -4.50
N HIS A 35 -9.06 -7.69 -3.36
CA HIS A 35 -9.56 -6.57 -2.58
C HIS A 35 -9.03 -6.68 -1.15
N PRO A 36 -7.78 -6.26 -0.88
CA PRO A 36 -7.23 -6.31 0.48
C PRO A 36 -8.14 -5.65 1.54
N THR A 37 -8.95 -4.67 1.15
CA THR A 37 -9.95 -4.03 2.01
C THR A 37 -11.09 -4.94 2.48
N VAL A 38 -11.17 -6.21 2.08
CA VAL A 38 -12.09 -7.20 2.69
C VAL A 38 -11.37 -8.19 3.61
N GLY A 39 -10.06 -8.00 3.83
CA GLY A 39 -9.25 -8.82 4.71
C GLY A 39 -9.66 -8.75 6.18
N ASN A 40 -9.33 -9.79 6.94
CA ASN A 40 -9.45 -9.80 8.39
C ASN A 40 -8.07 -9.52 9.03
N TYR A 41 -7.96 -8.35 9.63
CA TYR A 41 -6.78 -7.79 10.28
C TYR A 41 -6.87 -7.82 11.81
N ARG A 42 -7.96 -8.34 12.38
CA ARG A 42 -8.15 -8.40 13.84
C ARG A 42 -7.03 -9.20 14.50
N GLY A 43 -6.54 -8.69 15.63
CA GLY A 43 -5.47 -9.33 16.41
C GLY A 43 -4.06 -9.10 15.86
N LEU A 44 -3.90 -8.40 14.73
CA LEU A 44 -2.59 -7.94 14.30
C LEU A 44 -2.03 -6.90 15.29
N LYS A 45 -0.71 -6.94 15.50
CA LYS A 45 0.02 -5.85 16.15
C LYS A 45 -0.12 -4.59 15.31
N ARG A 46 0.35 -3.45 15.84
CA ARG A 46 0.35 -2.17 15.13
C ARG A 46 0.82 -2.33 13.68
N ILE A 47 0.08 -1.77 12.73
CA ILE A 47 0.45 -1.81 11.31
C ILE A 47 1.03 -0.46 10.92
N ARG A 48 2.06 -0.47 10.08
CA ARG A 48 2.62 0.75 9.46
C ARG A 48 2.52 0.64 7.96
N PHE A 49 1.71 1.50 7.37
CA PHE A 49 1.59 1.65 5.93
C PHE A 49 2.49 2.78 5.45
N TYR A 50 3.18 2.54 4.34
CA TYR A 50 4.04 3.54 3.71
C TYR A 50 3.64 3.63 2.25
N TYR A 51 3.37 4.84 1.79
CA TYR A 51 2.99 5.12 0.42
C TYR A 51 3.80 6.30 -0.11
N ALA A 52 4.16 6.24 -1.39
CA ALA A 52 4.53 7.45 -2.12
C ALA A 52 3.23 8.23 -2.40
N SER A 53 3.19 9.54 -2.14
CA SER A 53 1.93 10.30 -2.25
C SER A 53 1.41 10.43 -3.68
N ASN A 54 2.31 10.34 -4.66
CA ASN A 54 2.03 10.40 -6.09
C ASN A 54 1.84 9.01 -6.73
N GLU A 55 1.77 7.93 -5.96
CA GLU A 55 1.54 6.59 -6.50
C GLU A 55 0.05 6.23 -6.54
N THR A 56 -0.36 5.43 -7.51
CA THR A 56 -1.75 5.00 -7.73
C THR A 56 -2.33 4.33 -6.49
N LEU A 57 -1.54 3.50 -5.79
CA LEU A 57 -1.99 2.77 -4.61
C LEU A 57 -2.20 3.64 -3.38
N ALA A 58 -1.68 4.88 -3.35
CA ALA A 58 -1.98 5.82 -2.27
C ALA A 58 -3.48 6.16 -2.21
N PHE A 59 -4.21 5.99 -3.32
CA PHE A 59 -5.66 6.13 -3.35
C PHE A 59 -6.41 5.15 -2.42
N ALA A 60 -5.79 4.01 -2.08
CA ALA A 60 -6.39 3.04 -1.17
C ALA A 60 -6.32 3.45 0.31
N VAL A 61 -5.53 4.48 0.66
CA VAL A 61 -5.31 4.91 2.05
C VAL A 61 -6.61 5.18 2.83
N PRO A 62 -7.62 5.92 2.30
CA PRO A 62 -8.87 6.15 3.02
C PRO A 62 -9.61 4.86 3.32
N SER A 63 -9.65 3.92 2.36
CA SER A 63 -10.29 2.61 2.54
C SER A 63 -9.59 1.79 3.62
N PHE A 64 -8.25 1.77 3.62
CA PHE A 64 -7.49 1.10 4.67
C PHE A 64 -7.68 1.75 6.05
N LYS A 65 -7.67 3.08 6.15
CA LYS A 65 -7.96 3.77 7.42
C LYS A 65 -9.31 3.35 8.00
N LYS A 66 -10.35 3.30 7.16
CA LYS A 66 -11.69 2.87 7.56
C LYS A 66 -11.69 1.45 8.11
N ILE A 67 -11.15 0.47 7.38
CA ILE A 67 -11.16 -0.93 7.85
C ILE A 67 -10.29 -1.15 9.09
N MET A 68 -9.14 -0.48 9.21
CA MET A 68 -8.31 -0.58 10.42
C MET A 68 -9.09 -0.08 11.64
N GLN A 69 -9.82 1.02 11.50
CA GLN A 69 -10.70 1.54 12.55
C GLN A 69 -11.84 0.57 12.89
N GLU A 70 -12.57 0.08 11.88
CA GLU A 70 -13.69 -0.87 12.07
C GLU A 70 -13.24 -2.19 12.72
N GLN A 71 -11.99 -2.60 12.48
CA GLN A 71 -11.44 -3.83 13.03
C GLN A 71 -10.63 -3.62 14.33
N ASN A 72 -10.61 -2.40 14.88
CA ASN A 72 -9.86 -2.03 16.08
C ASN A 72 -8.36 -2.37 15.98
N VAL A 73 -7.75 -2.08 14.84
CA VAL A 73 -6.33 -2.27 14.58
C VAL A 73 -5.60 -0.94 14.65
N ASP A 74 -4.59 -0.85 15.51
CA ASP A 74 -3.69 0.31 15.54
C ASP A 74 -2.91 0.38 14.23
N ALA A 75 -3.10 1.45 13.45
CA ALA A 75 -2.44 1.62 12.17
C ALA A 75 -1.92 3.04 12.00
N SER A 76 -0.67 3.16 11.53
CA SER A 76 -0.06 4.42 11.12
C SER A 76 0.12 4.44 9.61
N PHE A 77 -0.16 5.59 8.98
CA PHE A 77 -0.04 5.78 7.54
C PHE A 77 0.96 6.90 7.24
N TYR A 78 2.03 6.57 6.52
CA TYR A 78 3.10 7.49 6.14
C TYR A 78 3.03 7.74 4.64
N LEU A 79 2.62 8.93 4.24
CA LEU A 79 2.63 9.36 2.84
C LEU A 79 3.85 10.27 2.65
N ARG A 80 4.69 9.96 1.66
CA ARG A 80 5.88 10.78 1.33
C ARG A 80 5.82 11.27 -0.10
N ASP A 81 6.05 12.56 -0.28
CA ASP A 81 6.12 13.20 -1.59
C ASP A 81 7.42 12.84 -2.32
N HIS A 82 7.35 12.82 -3.65
CA HIS A 82 8.49 12.59 -4.54
C HIS A 82 9.23 11.27 -4.30
N MET A 83 8.50 10.22 -3.93
CA MET A 83 9.04 8.87 -3.80
C MET A 83 8.55 8.00 -4.96
N PHE A 84 9.35 6.99 -5.30
CA PHE A 84 8.94 5.96 -6.25
C PHE A 84 8.16 4.85 -5.56
N HIS A 85 7.45 4.02 -6.34
CA HIS A 85 6.68 2.92 -5.81
C HIS A 85 7.53 1.96 -4.95
N ALA A 86 6.99 1.57 -3.80
CA ALA A 86 7.67 0.67 -2.86
C ALA A 86 9.06 1.15 -2.37
N PHE A 87 9.33 2.47 -2.39
CA PHE A 87 10.57 3.05 -1.85
C PHE A 87 11.00 2.55 -0.46
N PRO A 88 10.11 2.25 0.51
CA PRO A 88 10.55 1.86 1.85
C PRO A 88 11.29 0.53 1.89
N VAL A 89 11.09 -0.35 0.89
CA VAL A 89 11.77 -1.66 0.80
C VAL A 89 12.98 -1.65 -0.12
N TYR A 90 13.19 -0.56 -0.87
CA TYR A 90 14.33 -0.39 -1.78
C TYR A 90 15.28 0.72 -1.29
N PRO A 91 16.27 0.41 -0.41
CA PRO A 91 17.19 1.39 0.19
C PRO A 91 18.31 1.86 -0.78
N VAL A 92 17.92 2.25 -1.98
CA VAL A 92 18.81 2.62 -3.09
C VAL A 92 19.26 4.08 -3.09
N CYS A 93 18.47 5.00 -2.49
CA CYS A 93 18.82 6.41 -2.36
C CYS A 93 18.80 6.86 -0.89
N ARG A 94 19.25 8.09 -0.61
CA ARG A 94 19.30 8.64 0.75
C ARG A 94 17.90 8.71 1.36
N GLU A 95 16.95 9.18 0.57
CA GLU A 95 15.58 9.43 1.00
C GLU A 95 14.84 8.10 1.30
N SER A 96 15.06 7.06 0.48
CA SER A 96 14.42 5.76 0.70
C SER A 96 15.01 4.98 1.89
N ARG A 97 16.29 5.20 2.21
CA ARG A 97 16.96 4.63 3.39
C ARG A 97 16.34 5.08 4.71
N GLU A 98 15.75 6.27 4.78
CA GLU A 98 15.10 6.75 6.00
C GLU A 98 13.89 5.88 6.37
N ALA A 99 13.00 5.61 5.42
CA ALA A 99 11.84 4.75 5.66
C ALA A 99 12.25 3.28 5.88
N TYR A 100 13.27 2.79 5.17
CA TYR A 100 13.81 1.45 5.43
C TYR A 100 14.33 1.31 6.88
N ARG A 101 15.04 2.33 7.39
CA ARG A 101 15.50 2.35 8.78
C ARG A 101 14.34 2.38 9.77
N ASP A 102 13.29 3.13 9.49
CA ASP A 102 12.08 3.15 10.33
C ASP A 102 11.39 1.78 10.38
N ILE A 103 11.29 1.08 9.24
CA ILE A 103 10.82 -0.32 9.19
C ILE A 103 11.70 -1.23 10.05
N LEU A 104 13.02 -1.15 9.89
CA LEU A 104 13.93 -1.98 10.70
C LEU A 104 13.86 -1.66 12.20
N ALA A 105 13.65 -0.39 12.57
CA ALA A 105 13.47 0.01 13.96
C ALA A 105 12.13 -0.49 14.51
N TYR A 106 11.08 -0.50 13.70
CA TYR A 106 9.77 -1.03 14.04
C TYR A 106 9.83 -2.55 14.27
N LEU A 107 10.52 -3.30 13.40
CA LEU A 107 10.63 -4.76 13.48
C LEU A 107 11.51 -5.28 14.62
N ARG A 108 12.37 -4.44 15.20
CA ARG A 108 13.23 -4.80 16.35
C ARG A 108 12.52 -4.67 17.71
N ARG A 109 11.27 -4.21 17.72
CA ARG A 109 10.44 -4.03 18.93
C ARG A 109 9.47 -5.19 19.11
#